data_AF-A0A7Y3GWH8-F1
#
_entry.id   AF-A0A7Y3GWH8-F1
#
_cell.length_a   1.000
_cell.length_b   1.000
_cell.length_c   1.000
_cell.angle_alpha   90.00
_cell.angle_beta   90.00
_cell.angle_gamma   90.00
#
_symmetry.space_group_name_H-M   'P 1'
#
loop_
_entity.id
_entity.type
_entity.pdbx_description
1 polymer ?
#
loop_
_entity_poly.entity_id
_entity_poly.type
_entity_poly.pdbx_seq_one_letter_code
_entity_poly.pdbx_strand_id
1 'polypeptide(L)'
;MRGMIVAAGLGTRLRPLTNLCPKPALPVRGIPLIAYNLHLLASAGVREIVINTHHLPEILEREARAWCPAGVELRFSYERELLDTGGGIRRVVDFLRESDPAVVIGGDMLIDFPVEELLGNHRQSGAAITALLLEDPRAARFGTIGIDEEGRVRRIAERFRAPGGTETRCGLYTWVNVFSSDSYRWMPERDRFSHFDAWWVPAIEAAPDAVHGLLLSTEECRWEPVGTPAEYLRANLDPWRPSYFDAPQEATRRGVELAGDRVIGAGAVLETGAEVERSVVWSGERVPAGRYRDGVFAAGRFVAIEETGARTAP
;
A
#
# COMPACT_ATOMS: atom_id res chain seq x y z
N MET A 1 -10.55 -2.13 -17.09
CA MET A 1 -10.62 -1.15 -15.99
C MET A 1 -9.29 -0.42 -15.88
N ARG A 2 -9.31 0.84 -15.43
CA ARG A 2 -8.12 1.64 -15.12
C ARG A 2 -7.92 1.80 -13.63
N GLY A 3 -6.68 2.01 -13.21
CA GLY A 3 -6.37 2.22 -11.81
C GLY A 3 -5.10 3.01 -11.56
N MET A 4 -4.87 3.34 -10.30
CA MET A 4 -3.69 4.06 -9.85
C MET A 4 -3.07 3.39 -8.63
N ILE A 5 -1.73 3.40 -8.58
CA ILE A 5 -0.98 3.14 -7.35
C ILE A 5 -0.35 4.44 -6.87
N VAL A 6 -0.72 4.86 -5.65
CA VAL A 6 -0.16 6.05 -5.00
C VAL A 6 1.17 5.70 -4.35
N ALA A 7 2.27 6.16 -4.94
CA ALA A 7 3.64 5.71 -4.68
C ALA A 7 4.68 6.85 -4.56
N ALA A 8 4.26 8.12 -4.57
CA ALA A 8 5.15 9.29 -4.48
C ALA A 8 5.71 9.60 -3.07
N GLY A 9 5.38 8.81 -2.03
CA GLY A 9 5.81 9.08 -0.66
C GLY A 9 7.33 8.94 -0.43
N LEU A 10 7.90 9.80 0.41
CA LEU A 10 9.33 9.79 0.76
C LEU A 10 9.77 8.56 1.60
N GLY A 11 8.83 7.88 2.26
CA GLY A 11 9.14 6.72 3.11
C GLY A 11 10.14 7.03 4.25
N THR A 12 10.12 8.23 4.81
CA THR A 12 11.14 8.71 5.76
C THR A 12 11.28 7.86 7.02
N ARG A 13 10.18 7.23 7.48
CA ARG A 13 10.16 6.33 8.64
C ARG A 13 10.95 5.05 8.43
N LEU A 14 11.20 4.63 7.19
CA LEU A 14 12.00 3.45 6.82
C LEU A 14 13.48 3.75 6.60
N ARG A 15 13.92 4.98 6.87
CA ARG A 15 15.34 5.30 6.79
C ARG A 15 16.12 4.43 7.80
N PRO A 16 17.33 3.97 7.44
CA PRO A 16 18.09 4.40 6.27
C PRO A 16 17.82 3.61 4.97
N LEU A 17 16.94 2.60 4.98
CA LEU A 17 16.67 1.76 3.79
C LEU A 17 16.13 2.59 2.62
N THR A 18 15.23 3.53 2.92
CA THR A 18 14.64 4.39 1.90
C THR A 18 15.59 5.43 1.32
N ASN A 19 16.79 5.62 1.89
CA ASN A 19 17.81 6.42 1.21
C ASN A 19 18.38 5.71 -0.03
N LEU A 20 18.26 4.38 -0.10
CA LEU A 20 18.82 3.54 -1.14
C LEU A 20 17.78 3.15 -2.20
N CYS A 21 16.52 2.97 -1.79
CA CYS A 21 15.46 2.45 -2.62
C CYS A 21 14.11 3.07 -2.19
N PRO A 22 13.26 3.58 -3.11
CA PRO A 22 11.97 4.13 -2.71
C PRO A 22 11.09 3.05 -2.09
N LYS A 23 10.24 3.43 -1.14
CA LYS A 23 9.44 2.48 -0.36
C LYS A 23 8.70 1.43 -1.23
N PRO A 24 8.00 1.81 -2.31
CA PRO A 24 7.30 0.84 -3.15
C PRO A 24 8.24 -0.10 -3.92
N ALA A 25 9.54 0.20 -4.04
CA ALA A 25 10.53 -0.68 -4.65
C ALA A 25 11.33 -1.50 -3.63
N LEU A 26 11.09 -1.34 -2.32
CA LEU A 26 11.76 -2.14 -1.30
C LEU A 26 11.42 -3.63 -1.47
N PRO A 27 12.42 -4.53 -1.40
CA PRO A 27 12.18 -5.96 -1.55
C PRO A 27 11.53 -6.53 -0.29
N VAL A 28 10.32 -7.06 -0.41
CA VAL A 28 9.64 -7.87 0.61
C VAL A 28 9.66 -9.31 0.13
N ARG A 29 10.29 -10.20 0.89
CA ARG A 29 10.57 -11.59 0.50
C ARG A 29 11.27 -11.69 -0.86
N GLY A 30 12.15 -10.73 -1.15
CA GLY A 30 12.90 -10.64 -2.41
C GLY A 30 12.13 -10.08 -3.61
N ILE A 31 10.87 -9.66 -3.42
CA ILE A 31 10.00 -9.10 -4.46
C ILE A 31 9.74 -7.62 -4.13
N PRO A 32 9.85 -6.67 -5.08
CA PRO A 32 9.57 -5.27 -4.76
C PRO A 32 8.09 -5.09 -4.39
N LEU A 33 7.83 -4.27 -3.36
CA LEU A 33 6.48 -4.05 -2.81
C LEU A 33 5.44 -3.67 -3.89
N ILE A 34 5.84 -2.94 -4.92
CA ILE A 34 4.99 -2.51 -6.04
C ILE A 34 4.48 -3.70 -6.87
N ALA A 35 5.23 -4.82 -6.94
CA ALA A 35 4.80 -6.00 -7.69
C ALA A 35 3.52 -6.61 -7.09
N TYR A 36 3.43 -6.70 -5.76
CA TYR A 36 2.22 -7.18 -5.09
C TYR A 36 1.00 -6.34 -5.48
N ASN A 37 1.14 -5.02 -5.45
CA ASN A 37 0.08 -4.07 -5.81
C ASN A 37 -0.31 -4.18 -7.31
N LEU A 38 0.68 -4.33 -8.20
CA LEU A 38 0.44 -4.53 -9.63
C LEU A 38 -0.32 -5.83 -9.91
N HIS A 39 0.08 -6.93 -9.28
CA HIS A 39 -0.57 -8.22 -9.45
C HIS A 39 -1.99 -8.24 -8.86
N LEU A 40 -2.22 -7.58 -7.73
CA LEU A 40 -3.56 -7.39 -7.15
C LEU A 40 -4.50 -6.62 -8.10
N LEU A 41 -4.04 -5.49 -8.64
CA LEU A 41 -4.84 -4.73 -9.61
C LEU A 41 -5.09 -5.53 -10.89
N ALA A 42 -4.07 -6.26 -11.37
CA ALA A 42 -4.21 -7.11 -12.55
C ALA A 42 -5.21 -8.27 -12.34
N SER A 43 -5.24 -8.89 -11.15
CA SER A 43 -6.23 -9.92 -10.81
C SER A 43 -7.64 -9.34 -10.70
N ALA A 44 -7.78 -8.06 -10.34
CA ALA A 44 -9.04 -7.32 -10.33
C ALA A 44 -9.51 -6.85 -11.73
N GLY A 45 -8.82 -7.23 -12.81
CA GLY A 45 -9.18 -6.83 -14.17
C GLY A 45 -8.75 -5.40 -14.54
N VAL A 46 -7.89 -4.76 -13.74
CA VAL A 46 -7.24 -3.50 -14.12
C VAL A 46 -6.14 -3.79 -15.14
N ARG A 47 -6.20 -3.13 -16.30
CA ARG A 47 -5.29 -3.37 -17.43
C ARG A 47 -4.47 -2.15 -17.81
N GLU A 48 -4.85 -0.96 -17.36
CA GLU A 48 -4.03 0.24 -17.49
C GLU A 48 -3.84 0.81 -16.07
N ILE A 49 -2.58 0.95 -15.66
CA ILE A 49 -2.23 1.41 -14.31
C ILE A 49 -1.32 2.63 -14.42
N VAL A 50 -1.68 3.70 -13.70
CA VAL A 50 -0.79 4.84 -13.52
C VAL A 50 -0.14 4.81 -12.13
N ILE A 51 1.15 5.09 -12.06
CA ILE A 51 1.92 5.14 -10.80
C ILE A 51 2.51 6.54 -10.67
N ASN A 52 2.20 7.26 -9.60
CA ASN A 52 2.90 8.52 -9.32
C ASN A 52 4.25 8.26 -8.65
N THR A 53 5.27 9.01 -9.05
CA THR A 53 6.66 8.81 -8.59
C THR A 53 7.25 10.13 -8.10
N HIS A 54 8.18 10.10 -7.14
CA HIS A 54 8.86 11.30 -6.64
C HIS A 54 10.29 11.00 -6.18
N HIS A 55 10.43 10.21 -5.12
CA HIS A 55 11.72 9.82 -4.57
C HIS A 55 12.33 8.69 -5.39
N LEU A 56 13.56 8.87 -5.88
CA LEU A 56 14.29 7.89 -6.72
C LEU A 56 13.40 7.26 -7.82
N PRO A 57 12.75 8.09 -8.68
CA PRO A 57 11.70 7.63 -9.59
C PRO A 57 12.21 6.56 -10.56
N GLU A 58 13.42 6.72 -11.06
CA GLU A 58 14.05 5.77 -12.00
C GLU A 58 14.13 4.33 -11.46
N ILE A 59 14.36 4.18 -10.14
CA ILE A 59 14.39 2.85 -9.50
C ILE A 59 12.98 2.28 -9.48
N LEU A 60 11.99 3.07 -9.06
CA LEU A 60 10.60 2.63 -9.00
C LEU A 60 10.05 2.27 -10.38
N GLU A 61 10.33 3.08 -11.41
CA GLU A 61 9.89 2.79 -12.77
C GLU A 61 10.51 1.50 -13.31
N ARG A 62 11.81 1.29 -13.08
CA ARG A 62 12.51 0.06 -13.49
C ARG A 62 11.90 -1.17 -12.82
N GLU A 63 11.72 -1.14 -11.49
CA GLU A 63 11.14 -2.27 -10.77
C GLU A 63 9.69 -2.51 -11.19
N ALA A 64 8.86 -1.47 -11.31
CA ALA A 64 7.47 -1.61 -11.74
C ALA A 64 7.37 -2.25 -13.15
N ARG A 65 8.25 -1.84 -14.09
CA ARG A 65 8.29 -2.44 -15.44
C ARG A 65 8.77 -3.89 -15.42
N ALA A 66 9.81 -4.20 -14.63
CA ALA A 66 10.36 -5.56 -14.53
C ALA A 66 9.38 -6.57 -13.90
N TRP A 67 8.41 -6.07 -13.14
CA TRP A 67 7.39 -6.84 -12.43
C TRP A 67 5.97 -6.61 -12.96
N CYS A 68 5.83 -6.00 -14.13
CA CYS A 68 4.53 -5.74 -14.72
C CYS A 68 3.87 -7.07 -15.16
N PRO A 69 2.64 -7.37 -14.73
CA PRO A 69 1.89 -8.53 -15.21
C PRO A 69 1.64 -8.45 -16.72
N ALA A 70 1.59 -9.60 -17.38
CA ALA A 70 1.26 -9.67 -18.81
C ALA A 70 -0.12 -9.05 -19.10
N GLY A 71 -0.21 -8.27 -20.18
CA GLY A 71 -1.45 -7.59 -20.58
C GLY A 71 -1.81 -6.36 -19.75
N VAL A 72 -0.89 -5.86 -18.91
CA VAL A 72 -1.04 -4.60 -18.18
C VAL A 72 -0.14 -3.52 -18.80
N GLU A 73 -0.71 -2.35 -19.07
CA GLU A 73 0.00 -1.14 -19.49
C GLU A 73 0.32 -0.27 -18.27
N LEU A 74 1.57 0.20 -18.18
CA LEU A 74 2.01 1.11 -17.12
C LEU A 74 2.25 2.52 -17.64
N ARG A 75 1.73 3.50 -16.92
CA ARG A 75 2.03 4.93 -17.08
C ARG A 75 2.63 5.47 -15.79
N PHE A 76 3.47 6.48 -15.91
CA PHE A 76 4.13 7.11 -14.77
C PHE A 76 3.81 8.59 -14.72
N SER A 77 3.47 9.08 -13.53
CA SER A 77 3.19 10.49 -13.26
C SER A 77 4.20 11.03 -12.27
N TYR A 78 5.30 11.58 -12.78
CA TYR A 78 6.33 12.16 -11.92
C TYR A 78 5.86 13.45 -11.23
N GLU A 79 6.00 13.49 -9.91
CA GLU A 79 5.78 14.64 -9.06
C GLU A 79 7.13 15.33 -8.79
N ARG A 80 7.39 16.48 -9.41
CA ARG A 80 8.59 17.27 -9.09
C ARG A 80 8.55 17.78 -7.65
N GLU A 81 7.36 18.17 -7.21
CA GLU A 81 7.04 18.59 -5.85
C GLU A 81 5.88 17.72 -5.37
N LEU A 82 5.91 17.32 -4.08
CA LEU A 82 4.87 16.47 -3.51
C LEU A 82 3.52 17.18 -3.52
N LEU A 83 2.55 16.55 -4.20
CA LEU A 83 1.21 17.10 -4.42
C LEU A 83 0.21 16.72 -3.31
N ASP A 84 0.69 16.03 -2.27
CA ASP A 84 -0.18 15.38 -1.28
C ASP A 84 -1.07 14.31 -1.94
N THR A 85 -1.85 13.63 -1.12
CA THR A 85 -2.61 12.44 -1.46
C THR A 85 -3.68 12.66 -2.54
N GLY A 86 -4.41 13.77 -2.49
CA GLY A 86 -5.44 14.10 -3.48
C GLY A 86 -4.87 14.74 -4.75
N GLY A 87 -3.79 15.52 -4.61
CA GLY A 87 -3.13 16.18 -5.74
C GLY A 87 -2.51 15.21 -6.74
N GLY A 88 -1.87 14.15 -6.26
CA GLY A 88 -1.35 13.07 -7.11
C GLY A 88 -2.45 12.41 -7.96
N ILE A 89 -3.62 12.17 -7.37
CA ILE A 89 -4.80 11.61 -8.07
C ILE A 89 -5.36 12.63 -9.07
N ARG A 90 -5.47 13.91 -8.69
CA ARG A 90 -5.97 14.99 -9.56
C ARG A 90 -5.17 15.14 -10.84
N ARG A 91 -3.85 14.95 -10.78
CA ARG A 91 -2.95 15.06 -11.93
C ARG A 91 -3.23 14.03 -13.03
N VAL A 92 -3.83 12.90 -12.67
CA VAL A 92 -4.16 11.79 -13.59
C VAL A 92 -5.67 11.58 -13.71
N VAL A 93 -6.48 12.56 -13.30
CA VAL A 93 -7.94 12.41 -13.22
C VAL A 93 -8.57 12.12 -14.58
N ASP A 94 -8.07 12.71 -15.67
CA ASP A 94 -8.61 12.47 -17.01
C ASP A 94 -8.42 11.01 -17.43
N PHE A 95 -7.27 10.42 -17.09
CA PHE A 95 -7.02 9.00 -17.30
C PHE A 95 -7.97 8.12 -16.47
N LEU A 96 -8.18 8.45 -15.20
CA LEU A 96 -9.05 7.65 -14.33
C LEU A 96 -10.52 7.76 -14.72
N ARG A 97 -10.98 8.94 -15.16
CA ARG A 97 -12.38 9.22 -15.52
C ARG A 97 -12.86 8.44 -16.74
N GLU A 98 -11.96 7.95 -17.60
CA GLU A 98 -12.29 7.05 -18.71
C GLU A 98 -12.64 5.61 -18.26
N SER A 99 -12.49 5.28 -16.97
CA SER A 99 -12.94 4.02 -16.38
C SER A 99 -13.97 4.29 -15.29
N ASP A 100 -15.14 3.65 -15.39
CA ASP A 100 -16.18 3.75 -14.37
C ASP A 100 -16.63 2.35 -13.93
N PRO A 101 -16.17 1.86 -12.75
CA PRO A 101 -15.30 2.56 -11.80
C PRO A 101 -13.80 2.51 -12.15
N ALA A 102 -13.00 3.28 -11.41
CA ALA A 102 -11.55 3.17 -11.33
C ALA A 102 -11.10 2.72 -9.93
N VAL A 103 -10.00 1.96 -9.84
CA VAL A 103 -9.46 1.45 -8.56
C VAL A 103 -8.16 2.17 -8.21
N VAL A 104 -8.09 2.74 -7.01
CA VAL A 104 -6.90 3.48 -6.53
C VAL A 104 -6.43 2.90 -5.21
N ILE A 105 -5.17 2.46 -5.16
CA ILE A 105 -4.57 1.85 -3.98
C ILE A 105 -3.30 2.59 -3.55
N GLY A 106 -2.95 2.51 -2.27
CA GLY A 106 -1.62 2.87 -1.79
C GLY A 106 -0.57 1.86 -2.26
N GLY A 107 0.65 2.31 -2.55
CA GLY A 107 1.78 1.45 -2.94
C GLY A 107 2.65 1.01 -1.76
N ASP A 108 2.07 0.95 -0.55
CA ASP A 108 2.83 1.11 0.69
C ASP A 108 2.55 0.03 1.76
N MET A 109 1.76 -0.96 1.38
CA MET A 109 1.29 -2.09 2.17
C MET A 109 1.24 -3.35 1.32
N LEU A 110 1.14 -4.47 2.02
CA LEU A 110 0.71 -5.75 1.48
C LEU A 110 -0.76 -5.94 1.82
N ILE A 111 -1.59 -6.33 0.84
CA ILE A 111 -3.01 -6.54 1.06
C ILE A 111 -3.56 -7.67 0.20
N ASP A 112 -4.54 -8.43 0.71
CA ASP A 112 -5.29 -9.47 0.00
C ASP A 112 -6.72 -9.53 0.54
N PHE A 113 -7.69 -9.36 -0.36
CA PHE A 113 -9.11 -9.21 -0.05
C PHE A 113 -9.95 -9.56 -1.29
N PRO A 114 -11.24 -9.90 -1.14
CA PRO A 114 -12.13 -10.20 -2.26
C PRO A 114 -12.47 -8.92 -3.06
N VAL A 115 -11.67 -8.61 -4.08
CA VAL A 115 -11.84 -7.37 -4.86
C VAL A 115 -13.22 -7.26 -5.52
N GLU A 116 -13.79 -8.38 -5.96
CA GLU A 116 -15.13 -8.42 -6.54
C GLU A 116 -16.23 -8.02 -5.54
N GLU A 117 -16.03 -8.27 -4.26
CA GLU A 117 -16.96 -7.84 -3.20
C GLU A 117 -16.92 -6.31 -3.04
N LEU A 118 -15.73 -5.71 -3.05
CA LEU A 118 -15.57 -4.25 -3.00
C LEU A 118 -16.22 -3.58 -4.23
N LEU A 119 -15.98 -4.12 -5.43
CA LEU A 119 -16.60 -3.62 -6.66
C LEU A 119 -18.13 -3.83 -6.67
N GLY A 120 -18.60 -4.95 -6.13
CA GLY A 120 -20.02 -5.24 -5.94
C GLY A 120 -20.70 -4.26 -5.00
N ASN A 121 -20.09 -4.02 -3.83
CA ASN A 121 -20.56 -3.07 -2.83
C ASN A 121 -20.61 -1.64 -3.40
N HIS A 122 -19.59 -1.23 -4.15
CA HIS A 122 -19.57 0.07 -4.82
C HIS A 122 -20.75 0.23 -5.80
N ARG A 123 -20.99 -0.78 -6.65
CA ARG A 123 -22.12 -0.75 -7.60
C ARG A 123 -23.48 -0.76 -6.90
N GLN A 124 -23.63 -1.53 -5.83
CA GLN A 124 -24.89 -1.67 -5.10
C GLN A 124 -25.25 -0.42 -4.28
N SER A 125 -24.25 0.22 -3.67
CA SER A 125 -24.46 1.45 -2.91
C SER A 125 -24.79 2.65 -3.79
N GLY A 126 -24.29 2.66 -5.04
CA GLY A 126 -24.36 3.84 -5.91
C GLY A 126 -23.49 5.01 -5.41
N ALA A 127 -22.63 4.76 -4.43
CA ALA A 127 -21.73 5.76 -3.88
C ALA A 127 -20.71 6.18 -4.93
N ALA A 128 -20.37 7.45 -4.98
CA ALA A 128 -19.33 7.94 -5.87
C ALA A 128 -17.93 7.46 -5.44
N ILE A 129 -17.75 7.20 -4.14
CA ILE A 129 -16.50 6.72 -3.55
C ILE A 129 -16.82 5.55 -2.62
N THR A 130 -16.09 4.45 -2.75
CA THR A 130 -16.13 3.34 -1.79
C THR A 130 -14.74 3.02 -1.30
N ALA A 131 -14.53 3.08 0.02
CA ALA A 131 -13.28 2.74 0.67
C ALA A 131 -13.33 1.32 1.25
N LEU A 132 -12.24 0.56 1.14
CA LEU A 132 -12.09 -0.68 1.90
C LEU A 132 -11.62 -0.35 3.32
N LEU A 133 -12.40 -0.78 4.30
CA LEU A 133 -12.13 -0.64 5.73
C LEU A 133 -11.87 -2.02 6.34
N LEU A 134 -11.01 -2.05 7.35
CA LEU A 134 -10.67 -3.29 8.05
C LEU A 134 -10.99 -3.18 9.54
N GLU A 135 -11.73 -4.14 10.07
CA GLU A 135 -11.90 -4.33 11.51
C GLU A 135 -10.63 -4.93 12.10
N ASP A 136 -9.68 -4.08 12.46
CA ASP A 136 -8.36 -4.45 12.98
C ASP A 136 -8.11 -3.82 14.36
N PRO A 137 -7.67 -4.57 15.38
CA PRO A 137 -7.29 -4.01 16.68
C PRO A 137 -6.21 -2.91 16.60
N ARG A 138 -5.41 -2.92 15.52
CA ARG A 138 -4.37 -1.90 15.25
C ARG A 138 -4.95 -0.58 14.74
N ALA A 139 -6.24 -0.48 14.44
CA ALA A 139 -6.87 0.68 13.82
C ALA A 139 -6.64 1.99 14.58
N ALA A 140 -6.56 1.94 15.92
CA ALA A 140 -6.25 3.11 16.75
C ALA A 140 -4.90 3.78 16.40
N ARG A 141 -3.94 3.05 15.82
CA ARG A 141 -2.62 3.58 15.43
C ARG A 141 -2.63 4.31 14.08
N PHE A 142 -3.61 4.01 13.23
CA PHE A 142 -3.68 4.51 11.85
C PHE A 142 -4.85 5.48 11.63
N GLY A 143 -5.72 5.62 12.63
CA GLY A 143 -6.98 6.35 12.52
C GLY A 143 -8.09 5.44 11.98
N THR A 144 -9.34 5.79 12.31
CA THR A 144 -10.51 5.02 11.91
C THR A 144 -11.48 5.85 11.10
N ILE A 145 -12.16 5.19 10.17
CA ILE A 145 -13.32 5.73 9.45
C ILE A 145 -14.57 5.07 10.04
N GLY A 146 -15.52 5.90 10.43
CA GLY A 146 -16.81 5.48 10.97
C GLY A 146 -17.88 5.44 9.89
N ILE A 147 -18.69 4.38 9.90
CA ILE A 147 -19.79 4.15 8.96
C ILE A 147 -21.10 3.87 9.72
N ASP A 148 -22.24 4.18 9.10
CA ASP A 148 -23.56 3.77 9.61
C ASP A 148 -23.95 2.35 9.17
N GLU A 149 -25.20 1.95 9.43
CA GLU A 149 -25.72 0.61 9.11
C GLU A 149 -25.73 0.34 7.60
N GLU A 150 -25.94 1.38 6.79
CA GLU A 150 -25.93 1.33 5.33
C GLU A 150 -24.51 1.44 4.72
N GLY A 151 -23.50 1.65 5.56
CA GLY A 151 -22.11 1.78 5.13
C GLY A 151 -21.71 3.18 4.69
N ARG A 152 -22.55 4.21 4.88
CA ARG A 152 -22.20 5.61 4.58
C ARG A 152 -21.16 6.10 5.56
N VAL A 153 -20.15 6.82 5.09
CA VAL A 153 -19.13 7.40 5.95
C VAL A 153 -19.72 8.55 6.78
N ARG A 154 -19.64 8.41 8.11
CA ARG A 154 -20.12 9.40 9.09
C ARG A 154 -18.98 10.04 9.88
N ARG A 155 -17.78 9.46 9.83
CA ARG A 155 -16.59 10.03 10.47
C ARG A 155 -15.32 9.66 9.72
N ILE A 156 -14.39 10.62 9.63
CA ILE A 156 -13.04 10.39 9.15
C ILE A 156 -12.07 10.88 10.23
N ALA A 157 -11.59 9.96 11.07
CA ALA A 157 -10.72 10.27 12.20
C ALA A 157 -11.18 11.53 12.98
N GLU A 158 -10.32 12.55 13.08
CA GLU A 158 -10.63 13.86 13.67
C GLU A 158 -11.01 14.94 12.62
N ARG A 159 -10.98 14.59 11.33
CA ARG A 159 -11.17 15.53 10.21
C ARG A 159 -12.63 15.87 9.97
N PHE A 160 -13.50 14.89 10.17
CA PHE A 160 -14.92 15.03 9.86
C PHE A 160 -15.76 14.18 10.80
N ARG A 161 -16.89 14.74 11.23
CA ARG A 161 -17.97 14.05 11.93
C ARG A 161 -19.30 14.57 11.40
N ALA A 162 -20.13 13.67 10.89
CA ALA A 162 -21.48 14.01 10.47
C ALA A 162 -22.30 14.52 11.67
N PRO A 163 -23.18 15.51 11.47
CA PRO A 163 -24.10 15.96 12.51
C PRO A 163 -24.91 14.79 13.08
N GLY A 164 -25.07 14.76 14.41
CA GLY A 164 -25.90 13.76 15.09
C GLY A 164 -25.23 12.42 15.39
N GLY A 165 -23.94 12.21 15.09
CA GLY A 165 -23.15 11.08 15.62
C GLY A 165 -23.73 9.70 15.30
N THR A 166 -23.94 9.41 14.02
CA THR A 166 -24.70 8.25 13.53
C THR A 166 -23.83 7.06 13.08
N GLU A 167 -22.54 7.04 13.42
CA GLU A 167 -21.70 5.87 13.14
C GLU A 167 -22.10 4.69 14.04
N THR A 168 -22.21 3.50 13.44
CA THR A 168 -22.50 2.25 14.16
C THR A 168 -21.29 1.32 14.20
N ARG A 169 -20.40 1.43 13.20
CA ARG A 169 -19.17 0.64 13.08
C ARG A 169 -18.01 1.52 12.63
N CYS A 170 -16.78 1.07 12.86
CA CYS A 170 -15.60 1.74 12.33
C CYS A 170 -14.48 0.76 11.98
N GLY A 171 -13.61 1.16 11.05
CA GLY A 171 -12.47 0.35 10.63
C GLY A 171 -11.25 1.19 10.26
N LEU A 172 -10.11 0.52 10.18
CA LEU A 172 -8.86 1.04 9.65
C LEU A 172 -9.05 1.36 8.16
N TYR A 173 -8.59 2.52 7.72
CA TYR A 173 -8.55 2.86 6.30
C TYR A 173 -7.37 2.16 5.61
N THR A 174 -7.67 1.26 4.68
CA THR A 174 -6.67 0.40 4.03
C THR A 174 -5.96 1.06 2.84
N TRP A 175 -6.33 2.30 2.48
CA TRP A 175 -5.87 2.99 1.27
C TRP A 175 -6.32 2.39 -0.07
N VAL A 176 -7.24 1.41 -0.05
CA VAL A 176 -7.89 0.87 -1.25
C VAL A 176 -9.23 1.56 -1.46
N ASN A 177 -9.42 2.11 -2.64
CA ASN A 177 -10.59 2.89 -3.02
C ASN A 177 -11.11 2.50 -4.39
N VAL A 178 -12.42 2.59 -4.54
CA VAL A 178 -13.12 2.54 -5.83
C VAL A 178 -13.80 3.88 -6.04
N PHE A 179 -13.56 4.48 -7.21
CA PHE A 179 -14.11 5.78 -7.58
C PHE A 179 -14.97 5.67 -8.83
N SER A 180 -16.20 6.19 -8.77
CA SER A 180 -16.99 6.45 -9.97
C SER A 180 -16.52 7.72 -10.65
N SER A 181 -16.81 7.86 -11.95
CA SER A 181 -16.43 9.04 -12.73
C SER A 181 -17.03 10.36 -12.19
N ASP A 182 -18.22 10.29 -11.58
CA ASP A 182 -18.91 11.45 -10.97
C ASP A 182 -18.22 11.95 -9.70
N SER A 183 -17.45 11.10 -9.00
CA SER A 183 -16.74 11.47 -7.78
C SER A 183 -15.80 12.67 -7.96
N TYR A 184 -15.25 12.83 -9.16
CA TYR A 184 -14.29 13.87 -9.47
C TYR A 184 -14.90 15.27 -9.55
N ARG A 185 -16.24 15.43 -9.54
CA ARG A 185 -16.88 16.75 -9.53
C ARG A 185 -16.62 17.55 -8.25
N TRP A 186 -16.31 16.86 -7.15
CA TRP A 186 -15.96 17.46 -5.87
C TRP A 186 -14.45 17.67 -5.71
N MET A 187 -13.63 17.30 -6.70
CA MET A 187 -12.20 17.59 -6.63
C MET A 187 -11.95 19.09 -6.82
N PRO A 188 -11.10 19.71 -5.98
CA PRO A 188 -10.80 21.12 -6.10
C PRO A 188 -9.89 21.40 -7.31
N GLU A 189 -10.01 22.60 -7.87
CA GLU A 189 -9.11 23.11 -8.93
C GLU A 189 -7.81 23.65 -8.34
N ARG A 190 -7.03 22.77 -7.70
CA ARG A 190 -5.69 23.08 -7.21
C ARG A 190 -4.80 21.85 -7.21
N ASP A 191 -3.50 22.07 -7.33
CA ASP A 191 -2.54 20.97 -7.52
C ASP A 191 -2.22 20.19 -6.25
N ARG A 192 -2.19 20.86 -5.09
CA ARG A 192 -1.79 20.25 -3.82
C ARG A 192 -2.92 20.24 -2.80
N PHE A 193 -3.37 19.04 -2.43
CA PHE A 193 -4.41 18.86 -1.41
C PHE A 193 -4.52 17.42 -0.88
N SER A 194 -5.05 17.29 0.33
CA SER A 194 -5.42 16.01 0.95
C SER A 194 -6.73 15.48 0.36
N HIS A 195 -6.76 14.20 -0.02
CA HIS A 195 -7.97 13.55 -0.55
C HIS A 195 -9.12 13.52 0.45
N PHE A 196 -8.85 13.49 1.75
CA PHE A 196 -9.89 13.60 2.77
C PHE A 196 -10.41 15.02 2.86
N ASP A 197 -9.55 15.96 3.24
CA ASP A 197 -9.96 17.28 3.71
C ASP A 197 -10.58 18.14 2.60
N ALA A 198 -10.15 17.93 1.36
CA ALA A 198 -10.55 18.78 0.24
C ALA A 198 -11.32 18.05 -0.86
N TRP A 199 -11.60 16.75 -0.71
CA TRP A 199 -12.38 16.01 -1.70
C TRP A 199 -13.47 15.15 -1.05
N TRP A 200 -13.13 14.21 -0.17
CA TRP A 200 -14.14 13.33 0.44
C TRP A 200 -15.06 14.09 1.39
N VAL A 201 -14.50 14.95 2.26
CA VAL A 201 -15.30 15.72 3.21
C VAL A 201 -16.29 16.63 2.48
N PRO A 202 -15.87 17.47 1.50
CA PRO A 202 -16.81 18.22 0.67
C PRO A 202 -17.84 17.36 -0.07
N ALA A 203 -17.47 16.16 -0.52
CA ALA A 203 -18.41 15.23 -1.17
C ALA A 203 -19.49 14.76 -0.19
N ILE A 204 -19.12 14.36 1.03
CA ILE A 204 -20.07 13.92 2.08
C ILE A 204 -20.96 15.08 2.52
N GLU A 205 -20.41 16.29 2.66
CA GLU A 205 -21.18 17.49 3.03
C GLU A 205 -22.21 17.88 1.97
N ALA A 206 -21.87 17.72 0.69
CA ALA A 206 -22.78 18.00 -0.42
C ALA A 206 -23.80 16.88 -0.67
N ALA A 207 -23.40 15.62 -0.47
CA ALA A 207 -24.21 14.43 -0.68
C ALA A 207 -23.84 13.36 0.38
N PRO A 208 -24.64 13.19 1.45
CA PRO A 208 -24.29 12.33 2.58
C PRO A 208 -24.10 10.84 2.28
N ASP A 209 -24.48 10.38 1.08
CA ASP A 209 -24.33 9.03 0.53
C ASP A 209 -23.19 8.92 -0.50
N ALA A 210 -22.46 10.01 -0.78
CA ALA A 210 -21.40 10.01 -1.80
C ALA A 210 -20.21 9.12 -1.46
N VAL A 211 -19.97 8.84 -0.18
CA VAL A 211 -18.82 8.05 0.30
C VAL A 211 -19.30 6.91 1.18
N HIS A 212 -18.99 5.69 0.77
CA HIS A 212 -19.26 4.45 1.50
C HIS A 212 -17.98 3.75 1.95
N GLY A 213 -18.10 2.91 2.98
CA GLY A 213 -17.06 1.98 3.40
C GLY A 213 -17.56 0.54 3.35
N LEU A 214 -16.79 -0.35 2.71
CA LEU A 214 -16.93 -1.79 2.90
C LEU A 214 -16.05 -2.19 4.07
N LEU A 215 -16.65 -2.61 5.19
CA LEU A 215 -15.93 -3.09 6.37
C LEU A 215 -15.78 -4.61 6.30
N LEU A 216 -14.54 -5.09 6.23
CA LEU A 216 -14.19 -6.51 6.29
C LEU A 216 -13.50 -6.85 7.61
N SER A 217 -13.57 -8.11 8.01
CA SER A 217 -12.80 -8.65 9.13
C SER A 217 -11.38 -9.04 8.72
N THR A 218 -10.51 -9.32 9.71
CA THR A 218 -9.16 -9.87 9.45
C THR A 218 -9.15 -11.30 8.88
N GLU A 219 -10.30 -11.99 8.86
CA GLU A 219 -10.44 -13.30 8.20
C GLU A 219 -10.66 -13.15 6.70
N GLU A 220 -11.36 -12.08 6.29
CA GLU A 220 -11.71 -11.81 4.89
C GLU A 220 -10.66 -10.95 4.18
N CYS A 221 -9.96 -10.09 4.93
CA CYS A 221 -8.95 -9.20 4.39
C CYS A 221 -7.67 -9.24 5.22
N ARG A 222 -6.57 -9.63 4.58
CA ARG A 222 -5.24 -9.49 5.16
C ARG A 222 -4.65 -8.16 4.76
N TRP A 223 -4.23 -7.36 5.74
CA TRP A 223 -3.55 -6.08 5.53
C TRP A 223 -2.32 -5.99 6.42
N GLU A 224 -1.18 -5.68 5.81
CA GLU A 224 0.11 -5.63 6.48
C GLU A 224 0.89 -4.38 6.02
N PRO A 225 1.06 -3.38 6.91
CA PRO A 225 1.75 -2.15 6.56
C PRO A 225 3.25 -2.40 6.43
N VAL A 226 3.92 -1.64 5.55
CA VAL A 226 5.38 -1.65 5.42
C VAL A 226 5.90 -0.23 5.70
N GLY A 227 5.53 0.38 6.82
CA GLY A 227 5.76 1.80 7.10
C GLY A 227 7.03 2.12 7.90
N THR A 228 7.60 1.14 8.59
CA THR A 228 8.74 1.26 9.52
C THR A 228 9.69 0.07 9.35
N PRO A 229 10.95 0.14 9.82
CA PRO A 229 11.87 -0.99 9.72
C PRO A 229 11.33 -2.26 10.38
N ALA A 230 10.70 -2.14 11.56
CA ALA A 230 10.09 -3.27 12.26
C ALA A 230 8.95 -3.91 11.44
N GLU A 231 8.08 -3.09 10.84
CA GLU A 231 7.04 -3.57 9.92
C GLU A 231 7.64 -4.24 8.67
N TYR A 232 8.68 -3.65 8.08
CA TYR A 232 9.38 -4.23 6.93
C TYR A 232 10.03 -5.58 7.26
N LEU A 233 10.67 -5.70 8.42
CA LEU A 233 11.25 -6.96 8.87
C LEU A 233 10.15 -8.01 9.09
N ARG A 234 9.07 -7.64 9.81
CA ARG A 234 7.91 -8.51 10.03
C ARG A 234 7.32 -9.02 8.71
N ALA A 235 7.09 -8.13 7.75
CA ALA A 235 6.56 -8.47 6.43
C ALA A 235 7.47 -9.43 5.63
N ASN A 236 8.79 -9.38 5.84
CA ASN A 236 9.73 -10.30 5.21
C ASN A 236 9.75 -11.68 5.88
N LEU A 237 9.66 -11.75 7.20
CA LEU A 237 9.70 -13.00 7.96
C LEU A 237 8.37 -13.76 7.93
N ASP A 238 7.26 -13.05 7.73
CA ASP A 238 5.93 -13.63 7.64
C ASP A 238 5.77 -14.50 6.37
N PRO A 239 5.47 -15.81 6.48
CA PRO A 239 5.34 -16.75 5.36
C PRO A 239 4.04 -16.57 4.55
N TRP A 240 3.58 -15.34 4.41
CA TRP A 240 2.36 -15.00 3.69
C TRP A 240 2.43 -15.34 2.20
N ARG A 241 1.30 -15.81 1.68
CA ARG A 241 1.04 -16.10 0.26
C ARG A 241 -0.23 -15.37 -0.17
N PRO A 242 -0.13 -14.32 -1.00
CA PRO A 242 -1.32 -13.67 -1.53
C PRO A 242 -2.05 -14.57 -2.53
N SER A 243 -3.38 -14.51 -2.52
CA SER A 243 -4.27 -15.31 -3.37
C SER A 243 -4.10 -15.04 -4.87
N TYR A 244 -3.64 -13.84 -5.23
CA TYR A 244 -3.53 -13.33 -6.60
C TYR A 244 -2.12 -13.48 -7.21
N PHE A 245 -1.13 -13.90 -6.43
CA PHE A 245 0.27 -13.92 -6.86
C PHE A 245 1.11 -14.90 -6.04
N ASP A 246 1.68 -15.92 -6.69
CA ASP A 246 2.61 -16.86 -6.02
C ASP A 246 4.00 -16.23 -5.84
N ALA A 247 4.05 -15.21 -4.98
CA ALA A 247 5.25 -14.44 -4.69
C ALA A 247 6.41 -15.31 -4.18
N PRO A 248 6.21 -16.31 -3.30
CA PRO A 248 7.32 -17.17 -2.87
C PRO A 248 7.90 -18.01 -4.01
N GLN A 249 7.07 -18.57 -4.90
CA GLN A 249 7.58 -19.32 -6.05
C GLN A 249 8.37 -18.41 -6.98
N GLU A 250 7.88 -17.21 -7.27
CA GLU A 250 8.56 -16.25 -8.12
C GLU A 250 9.88 -15.74 -7.49
N ALA A 251 9.91 -15.52 -6.18
CA ALA A 251 11.13 -15.17 -5.44
C ALA A 251 12.18 -16.28 -5.59
N THR A 252 11.76 -17.53 -5.38
CA THR A 252 12.64 -18.72 -5.49
C THR A 252 13.17 -18.88 -6.90
N ARG A 253 12.33 -18.69 -7.92
CA ARG A 253 12.72 -18.72 -9.34
C ARG A 253 13.82 -17.70 -9.65
N ARG A 254 13.82 -16.56 -8.96
CA ARG A 254 14.84 -15.51 -9.10
C ARG A 254 16.06 -15.70 -8.20
N GLY A 255 16.15 -16.82 -7.49
CA GLY A 255 17.31 -17.17 -6.66
C GLY A 255 17.28 -16.57 -5.26
N VAL A 256 16.11 -16.15 -4.77
CA VAL A 256 15.93 -15.72 -3.38
C VAL A 256 15.76 -16.96 -2.49
N GLU A 257 16.53 -17.06 -1.40
CA GLU A 257 16.31 -18.06 -0.36
C GLU A 257 15.31 -17.52 0.66
N LEU A 258 14.21 -18.24 0.84
CA LEU A 258 13.19 -17.94 1.83
C LEU A 258 13.25 -19.01 2.93
N ALA A 259 13.88 -18.69 4.04
CA ALA A 259 13.88 -19.50 5.25
C ALA A 259 12.91 -18.90 6.28
N GLY A 260 12.35 -19.73 7.17
CA GLY A 260 11.27 -19.31 8.08
C GLY A 260 11.62 -18.13 9.00
N ASP A 261 12.90 -17.90 9.24
CA ASP A 261 13.43 -16.83 10.06
C ASP A 261 14.37 -15.88 9.30
N ARG A 262 14.55 -16.01 7.98
CA ARG A 262 15.43 -15.10 7.22
C ARG A 262 15.13 -15.10 5.72
N VAL A 263 15.48 -14.00 5.07
CA VAL A 263 15.40 -13.87 3.61
C VAL A 263 16.79 -13.54 3.08
N ILE A 264 17.32 -14.37 2.18
CA ILE A 264 18.59 -14.11 1.49
C ILE A 264 18.31 -13.76 0.04
N GLY A 265 18.59 -12.52 -0.34
CA GLY A 265 18.36 -12.00 -1.68
C GLY A 265 19.17 -12.72 -2.74
N ALA A 266 18.72 -12.59 -4.00
CA ALA A 266 19.34 -13.25 -5.14
C ALA A 266 20.82 -12.88 -5.27
N GLY A 267 21.68 -13.89 -5.40
CA GLY A 267 23.13 -13.71 -5.57
C GLY A 267 23.86 -13.13 -4.34
N ALA A 268 23.21 -13.03 -3.18
CA ALA A 268 23.91 -12.68 -1.96
C ALA A 268 24.85 -13.82 -1.51
N VAL A 269 25.98 -13.46 -0.91
CA VAL A 269 27.03 -14.38 -0.47
C VAL A 269 27.25 -14.21 1.02
N LEU A 270 27.04 -15.27 1.78
CA LEU A 270 27.38 -15.34 3.20
C LEU A 270 28.81 -15.91 3.31
N GLU A 271 29.75 -15.13 3.86
CA GLU A 271 31.11 -15.61 4.09
C GLU A 271 31.15 -16.68 5.18
N THR A 272 32.18 -17.53 5.16
CA THR A 272 32.38 -18.55 6.19
C THR A 272 32.38 -17.92 7.58
N GLY A 273 31.45 -18.34 8.45
CA GLY A 273 31.27 -17.78 9.79
C GLY A 273 30.23 -16.65 9.89
N ALA A 274 29.51 -16.34 8.80
CA ALA A 274 28.35 -15.46 8.86
C ALA A 274 27.12 -16.22 9.40
N GLU A 275 26.55 -15.71 10.49
CA GLU A 275 25.31 -16.20 11.11
C GLU A 275 24.22 -15.14 10.94
N VAL A 276 23.18 -15.44 10.17
CA VAL A 276 22.05 -14.55 9.90
C VAL A 276 20.78 -15.17 10.45
N GLU A 277 20.15 -14.49 11.42
CA GLU A 277 18.93 -14.90 12.13
C GLU A 277 17.92 -13.74 12.11
N ARG A 278 16.62 -14.01 11.92
CA ARG A 278 15.56 -12.98 11.94
C ARG A 278 15.90 -11.75 11.12
N SER A 279 16.46 -11.94 9.93
CA SER A 279 17.06 -10.85 9.15
C SER A 279 16.85 -11.00 7.65
N VAL A 280 16.98 -9.87 6.95
CA VAL A 280 16.88 -9.79 5.48
C VAL A 280 18.22 -9.39 4.91
N VAL A 281 18.72 -10.11 3.92
CA VAL A 281 19.90 -9.75 3.15
C VAL A 281 19.45 -9.35 1.75
N TRP A 282 19.79 -8.15 1.29
CA TRP A 282 19.43 -7.70 -0.05
C TRP A 282 20.20 -8.45 -1.15
N SER A 283 19.66 -8.45 -2.37
CA SER A 283 20.27 -9.12 -3.51
C SER A 283 21.68 -8.60 -3.79
N GLY A 284 22.61 -9.52 -4.08
CA GLY A 284 24.01 -9.21 -4.39
C GLY A 284 24.89 -8.78 -3.22
N GLU A 285 24.36 -8.73 -1.99
CA GLU A 285 25.14 -8.37 -0.81
C GLU A 285 26.20 -9.44 -0.48
N ARG A 286 27.35 -8.99 0.03
CA ARG A 286 28.36 -9.87 0.62
C ARG A 286 28.36 -9.65 2.12
N VAL A 287 27.92 -10.66 2.86
CA VAL A 287 27.80 -10.61 4.32
C VAL A 287 29.09 -11.18 4.93
N PRO A 288 29.90 -10.36 5.63
CA PRO A 288 31.15 -10.85 6.21
C PRO A 288 30.90 -11.77 7.40
N ALA A 289 31.95 -12.46 7.86
CA ALA A 289 31.87 -13.29 9.06
C ALA A 289 31.41 -12.46 10.28
N GLY A 290 30.47 -12.99 11.06
CA GLY A 290 29.84 -12.27 12.16
C GLY A 290 28.42 -12.74 12.42
N ARG A 291 27.81 -12.23 13.50
CA ARG A 291 26.41 -12.53 13.86
C ARG A 291 25.51 -11.33 13.57
N TYR A 292 24.48 -11.55 12.77
CA TYR A 292 23.51 -10.57 12.32
C TYR A 292 22.11 -11.03 12.72
N ARG A 293 21.44 -10.23 13.54
CA ARG A 293 20.15 -10.59 14.10
C ARG A 293 19.21 -9.40 14.13
N ASP A 294 17.93 -9.65 13.85
CA ASP A 294 16.86 -8.67 13.94
C ASP A 294 17.16 -7.42 13.10
N GLY A 295 17.40 -7.59 11.79
CA GLY A 295 17.78 -6.45 10.95
C GLY A 295 17.86 -6.72 9.46
N VAL A 296 18.45 -5.77 8.74
CA VAL A 296 18.56 -5.80 7.27
C VAL A 296 19.99 -5.52 6.86
N PHE A 297 20.60 -6.44 6.10
CA PHE A 297 21.88 -6.22 5.45
C PHE A 297 21.65 -5.64 4.05
N ALA A 298 22.08 -4.40 3.85
CA ALA A 298 21.85 -3.65 2.61
C ALA A 298 22.93 -2.57 2.41
N ALA A 299 23.39 -2.43 1.17
CA ALA A 299 24.49 -1.56 0.75
C ALA A 299 25.76 -1.73 1.60
N GLY A 300 26.18 -2.97 1.82
CA GLY A 300 27.43 -3.30 2.52
C GLY A 300 27.39 -3.07 4.03
N ARG A 301 26.21 -2.84 4.63
CA ARG A 301 26.06 -2.62 6.07
C ARG A 301 24.85 -3.33 6.63
N PHE A 302 24.94 -3.70 7.90
CA PHE A 302 23.82 -4.20 8.67
C PHE A 302 23.09 -3.05 9.36
N VAL A 303 21.79 -2.97 9.15
CA VAL A 303 20.86 -2.05 9.82
C VAL A 303 20.09 -2.88 10.85
N ALA A 304 20.51 -2.79 12.11
CA ALA A 304 19.80 -3.41 13.22
C ALA A 304 18.42 -2.73 13.39
N ILE A 305 17.41 -3.55 13.66
CA ILE A 305 16.03 -3.13 13.87
C ILE A 305 15.65 -3.56 15.27
N GLU A 306 15.59 -2.58 16.17
CA GLU A 306 15.03 -2.81 17.49
C GLU A 306 13.53 -3.06 17.34
N GLU A 307 13.06 -4.24 17.73
CA GLU A 307 11.65 -4.42 18.06
C GLU A 307 11.36 -3.50 19.24
N THR A 308 10.92 -2.28 18.92
CA THR A 308 10.28 -1.44 19.93
C THR A 308 9.03 -2.19 20.33
N GLY A 309 9.14 -2.95 21.43
CA GLY A 309 8.02 -3.54 22.13
C GLY A 309 6.92 -2.49 22.20
N ALA A 310 5.69 -2.92 21.91
CA ALA A 310 4.50 -2.11 22.02
C ALA A 310 4.66 -1.18 23.23
N ARG A 311 4.88 0.12 22.98
CA ARG A 311 4.73 1.11 24.03
C ARG A 311 3.29 0.96 24.48
N THR A 312 3.08 0.34 25.62
CA THR A 312 1.90 0.56 26.44
C THR A 312 1.77 2.08 26.52
N ALA A 313 0.69 2.61 25.94
CA ALA A 313 0.34 4.00 26.11
C ALA A 313 0.22 4.31 27.62
N PRO A 314 0.52 5.54 28.05
CA PRO A 314 0.46 5.94 29.46
C PRO A 314 -0.91 5.71 30.08
#